data_AF-A0A933CIJ9-F1
#
_entry.id   AF-A0A933CIJ9-F1
#
_cell.length_a   1.000
_cell.length_b   1.000
_cell.length_c   1.000
_cell.angle_alpha   90.00
_cell.angle_beta   90.00
_cell.angle_gamma   90.00
#
_symmetry.space_group_name_H-M   'P 1'
#
loop_
_entity.id
_entity.type
_entity.pdbx_description
1 polymer ?
#
loop_
_entity_poly.entity_id
_entity_poly.type
_entity_poly.pdbx_seq_one_letter_code
_entity_poly.pdbx_strand_id
1 'polypeptide(L)'
;RIAYILGCRTAWHEPHSGVAYYGLPIRESLPTLVHPNEFLDGALTSDARRGGKGTCPTNWEWMNHSIVLRLLREHGKRINFVGVILQKTRFESDFGKQVTAACASQMARLLKADGAVITRTGPSGNNFIDLMLTVQACERKGIRTVLITPEWGGREGTEIPLVFYVPEASAMVTTGSLNQMIIFPTPARVIGAGDPESVELMAGDPPVSPWSSFVGGKGYVPAGGDWWGGTQRTCSVD
;
A
#
# COMPACT_ATOMS: atom_id res chain seq x y z
N ARG A 1 20.88 -9.72 2.16
CA ARG A 1 20.60 -8.39 1.58
C ARG A 1 19.15 -8.36 1.16
N ILE A 2 18.36 -7.45 1.70
CA ILE A 2 16.92 -7.37 1.48
C ILE A 2 16.61 -6.04 0.83
N ALA A 3 15.96 -6.05 -0.32
CA ALA A 3 15.36 -4.87 -0.93
C ALA A 3 13.88 -4.77 -0.56
N TYR A 4 13.33 -3.57 -0.57
CA TYR A 4 11.89 -3.36 -0.43
C TYR A 4 11.34 -2.80 -1.74
N ILE A 5 10.38 -3.48 -2.36
CA ILE A 5 9.73 -3.00 -3.59
C ILE A 5 8.31 -2.54 -3.24
N LEU A 6 8.03 -1.27 -3.48
CA LEU A 6 6.76 -0.64 -3.17
C LEU A 6 6.02 -0.28 -4.46
N GLY A 7 4.91 -0.97 -4.72
CA GLY A 7 4.00 -0.67 -5.82
C GLY A 7 3.08 0.50 -5.52
N CYS A 8 3.28 1.63 -6.19
CA CYS A 8 2.43 2.80 -6.07
C CYS A 8 1.36 2.83 -7.16
N ARG A 9 0.08 2.81 -6.77
CA ARG A 9 -1.05 2.82 -7.71
C ARG A 9 -1.24 4.21 -8.27
N THR A 10 -0.93 4.36 -9.55
CA THR A 10 -1.19 5.60 -10.30
C THR A 10 -2.44 5.42 -11.19
N ALA A 11 -2.95 6.48 -11.82
CA ALA A 11 -4.04 6.40 -12.80
C ALA A 11 -3.64 7.12 -14.10
N TRP A 12 -4.13 6.57 -15.22
CA TRP A 12 -3.77 7.03 -16.57
C TRP A 12 -4.53 8.28 -17.02
N HIS A 13 -5.72 8.50 -16.50
CA HIS A 13 -6.57 9.65 -16.83
C HIS A 13 -6.35 10.83 -15.87
N GLU A 14 -5.65 10.60 -14.76
CA GLU A 14 -5.38 11.64 -13.78
C GLU A 14 -3.94 12.13 -13.98
N PRO A 15 -3.71 13.44 -14.18
CA PRO A 15 -2.34 13.99 -14.22
C PRO A 15 -1.61 13.79 -12.88
N HIS A 16 -2.36 13.51 -11.81
CA HIS A 16 -1.90 13.30 -10.45
C HIS A 16 -1.81 11.81 -10.12
N SER A 17 -0.62 11.32 -9.76
CA SER A 17 -0.39 9.90 -9.42
C SER A 17 -0.95 9.47 -8.08
N GLY A 18 -1.52 10.38 -7.28
CA GLY A 18 -1.91 10.15 -5.88
C GLY A 18 -0.72 10.00 -4.92
N VAL A 19 0.48 9.75 -5.46
CA VAL A 19 1.77 9.74 -4.78
C VAL A 19 2.68 10.73 -5.50
N ALA A 20 3.31 11.62 -4.77
CA ALA A 20 4.34 12.52 -5.26
C ALA A 20 5.68 12.18 -4.60
N TYR A 21 6.75 12.23 -5.38
CA TYR A 21 8.12 12.08 -4.91
C TYR A 21 8.87 13.39 -5.17
N TYR A 22 9.34 14.06 -4.11
CA TYR A 22 9.82 15.45 -4.16
C TYR A 22 8.85 16.42 -4.86
N GLY A 23 7.55 16.24 -4.63
CA GLY A 23 6.50 17.06 -5.23
C GLY A 23 6.20 16.76 -6.71
N LEU A 24 6.96 15.86 -7.35
CA LEU A 24 6.72 15.41 -8.72
C LEU A 24 5.87 14.14 -8.77
N PRO A 25 4.93 14.03 -9.73
CA PRO A 25 4.17 12.81 -9.90
C PRO A 25 5.05 11.67 -10.42
N ILE A 26 4.92 10.49 -9.81
CA ILE A 26 5.64 9.26 -10.23
C ILE A 26 4.95 8.54 -11.42
N ARG A 27 3.98 9.19 -12.06
CA ARG A 27 3.19 8.61 -13.15
C ARG A 27 4.06 8.29 -14.37
N GLU A 28 5.02 9.14 -14.69
CA GLU A 28 5.89 8.96 -15.86
C GLU A 28 7.26 8.39 -15.47
N SER A 29 7.43 7.96 -14.21
CA SER A 29 8.68 7.36 -13.74
C SER A 29 8.69 5.85 -13.94
N LEU A 30 9.83 5.34 -14.40
CA LEU A 30 10.22 3.94 -14.21
C LEU A 30 10.57 3.66 -12.73
N PRO A 31 10.71 2.38 -12.32
CA PRO A 31 11.15 2.05 -10.97
C PRO A 31 12.40 2.84 -10.57
N THR A 32 12.34 3.45 -9.39
CA THR A 32 13.36 4.37 -8.89
C THR A 32 13.89 3.86 -7.56
N LEU A 33 15.22 3.84 -7.39
CA LEU A 33 15.84 3.54 -6.11
C LEU A 33 15.73 4.78 -5.22
N VAL A 34 15.19 4.58 -4.03
CA VAL A 34 14.96 5.60 -3.02
C VAL A 34 15.65 5.16 -1.73
N HIS A 35 16.35 6.11 -1.11
CA HIS A 35 16.95 5.89 0.20
C HIS A 35 15.85 5.85 1.27
N PRO A 36 15.87 4.89 2.22
CA PRO A 36 14.81 4.76 3.22
C PRO A 36 14.54 6.01 4.06
N ASN A 37 15.56 6.82 4.34
CA ASN A 37 15.40 8.08 5.09
C ASN A 37 14.54 9.10 4.35
N GLU A 38 14.44 9.03 3.02
CA GLU A 38 13.61 9.96 2.24
C GLU A 38 12.12 9.80 2.58
N PHE A 39 11.69 8.62 3.04
CA PHE A 39 10.35 8.43 3.60
C PHE A 39 10.18 9.23 4.90
N LEU A 40 11.18 9.14 5.79
CA LEU A 40 11.17 9.79 7.10
C LEU A 40 11.24 11.32 6.98
N ASP A 41 11.94 11.81 5.96
CA ASP A 41 12.11 13.23 5.65
C ASP A 41 10.92 13.83 4.89
N GLY A 42 9.90 13.02 4.55
CA GLY A 42 8.69 13.47 3.88
C GLY A 42 8.84 13.70 2.38
N ALA A 43 9.83 13.07 1.72
CA ALA A 43 9.99 13.15 0.27
C ALA A 43 8.82 12.51 -0.49
N LEU A 44 8.18 11.49 0.10
CA LEU A 44 6.94 10.91 -0.41
C LEU A 44 5.74 11.58 0.24
N THR A 45 4.84 12.11 -0.60
CA THR A 45 3.61 12.75 -0.16
C THR A 45 2.41 12.26 -0.94
N SER A 46 1.22 12.41 -0.34
CA SER A 46 -0.05 12.21 -1.02
C SER A 46 -0.35 13.44 -1.87
N ASP A 47 -0.83 13.26 -3.10
CA ASP A 47 -1.31 14.39 -3.88
C ASP A 47 -2.62 14.91 -3.28
N ALA A 48 -2.57 16.10 -2.66
CA ALA A 48 -3.70 16.72 -1.98
C ALA A 48 -4.90 17.01 -2.90
N ARG A 49 -4.71 17.04 -4.22
CA ARG A 49 -5.80 17.20 -5.19
C ARG A 49 -6.62 15.94 -5.35
N ARG A 50 -6.06 14.79 -4.96
CA ARG A 50 -6.77 13.52 -4.92
C ARG A 50 -7.36 13.38 -3.52
N GLY A 51 -8.59 13.86 -3.35
CA GLY A 51 -9.36 13.66 -2.11
C GLY A 51 -9.29 12.19 -1.70
N GLY A 52 -8.52 11.91 -0.65
CA GLY A 52 -8.25 10.55 -0.21
C GLY A 52 -9.53 9.97 0.37
N LYS A 53 -10.20 9.10 -0.37
CA LYS A 53 -11.30 8.23 0.08
C LYS A 53 -10.87 7.24 1.20
N GLY A 54 -9.94 7.61 2.08
CA GLY A 54 -9.20 6.70 2.97
C GLY A 54 -8.35 5.63 2.26
N THR A 55 -8.31 5.63 0.92
CA THR A 55 -7.70 4.57 0.09
C THR A 55 -6.27 4.87 -0.37
N CYS A 56 -5.76 6.08 -0.14
CA CYS A 56 -4.39 6.47 -0.45
C CYS A 56 -3.65 6.76 0.86
N PRO A 57 -2.38 6.34 1.01
CA PRO A 57 -1.61 6.66 2.22
C PRO A 57 -1.47 8.17 2.36
N THR A 58 -1.59 8.67 3.59
CA THR A 58 -1.35 10.05 4.01
C THR A 58 0.15 10.33 4.16
N ASN A 59 0.54 11.61 4.24
CA ASN A 59 1.93 12.00 4.53
C ASN A 59 2.43 11.39 5.85
N TRP A 60 1.57 11.37 6.88
CA TRP A 60 1.90 10.74 8.16
C TRP A 60 2.28 9.28 7.99
N GLU A 61 1.54 8.54 7.19
CA GLU A 61 1.81 7.14 6.96
C GLU A 61 3.09 6.91 6.16
N TRP A 62 3.38 7.75 5.15
CA TRP A 62 4.65 7.67 4.43
C TRP A 62 5.85 7.83 5.36
N MET A 63 5.77 8.76 6.31
CA MET A 63 6.81 8.99 7.31
C MET A 63 6.84 7.89 8.38
N ASN A 64 5.70 7.22 8.63
CA ASN A 64 5.56 6.14 9.61
C ASN A 64 5.41 4.76 8.94
N HIS A 65 6.04 4.59 7.78
CA HIS A 65 5.87 3.39 6.95
C HIS A 65 6.37 2.14 7.69
N SER A 66 5.46 1.29 8.16
CA SER A 66 5.76 0.23 9.14
C SER A 66 6.85 -0.74 8.67
N ILE A 67 6.83 -1.11 7.38
CA ILE A 67 7.81 -2.02 6.79
C ILE A 67 9.20 -1.37 6.73
N VAL A 68 9.28 -0.08 6.36
CA VAL A 68 10.53 0.65 6.25
C VAL A 68 11.13 0.81 7.64
N LEU A 69 10.34 1.23 8.62
CA LEU A 69 10.76 1.32 10.02
C LEU A 69 11.24 -0.03 10.56
N ARG A 70 10.54 -1.12 10.25
CA ARG A 70 10.93 -2.47 10.67
C ARG A 70 12.24 -2.92 10.00
N LEU A 71 12.39 -2.72 8.70
CA LEU A 71 13.59 -3.08 7.96
C LEU A 71 14.81 -2.26 8.41
N LEU A 72 14.63 -0.96 8.69
CA LEU A 72 15.65 -0.10 9.29
C LEU A 72 16.06 -0.59 10.69
N ARG A 73 15.11 -0.98 11.54
CA ARG A 73 15.41 -1.48 12.91
C ARG A 73 16.23 -2.76 12.91
N GLU A 74 16.02 -3.62 11.91
CA GLU A 74 16.69 -4.91 11.74
C GLU A 74 17.95 -4.83 10.86
N HIS A 75 18.17 -3.70 10.19
CA HIS A 75 19.35 -3.44 9.36
C HIS A 75 20.62 -3.52 10.22
N GLY A 76 21.63 -4.24 9.71
CA GLY A 76 22.92 -4.46 10.40
C GLY A 76 22.85 -5.46 11.56
N LYS A 77 21.67 -5.99 11.89
CA LYS A 77 21.46 -7.01 12.92
C LYS A 77 21.16 -8.36 12.29
N ARG A 78 19.90 -8.55 11.86
CA ARG A 78 19.42 -9.80 11.26
C ARG A 78 19.43 -9.76 9.75
N ILE A 79 19.27 -8.57 9.17
CA ILE A 79 19.23 -8.36 7.72
C ILE A 79 20.13 -7.20 7.32
N ASN A 80 20.53 -7.18 6.06
CA ASN A 80 21.14 -6.01 5.43
C ASN A 80 20.11 -5.40 4.48
N PHE A 81 19.41 -4.34 4.93
CA PHE A 81 18.44 -3.61 4.12
C PHE A 81 19.15 -2.67 3.13
N VAL A 82 18.95 -2.89 1.82
CA VAL A 82 19.73 -2.21 0.76
C VAL A 82 19.02 -1.03 0.10
N GLY A 83 17.76 -0.77 0.44
CA GLY A 83 17.01 0.38 -0.07
C GLY A 83 15.58 0.04 -0.51
N VAL A 84 14.86 1.08 -0.94
CA VAL A 84 13.48 0.99 -1.43
C VAL A 84 13.45 1.18 -2.94
N ILE A 85 12.76 0.32 -3.66
CA ILE A 85 12.49 0.46 -5.09
C ILE A 85 11.04 0.92 -5.22
N LEU A 86 10.86 2.19 -5.53
CA LEU A 86 9.56 2.80 -5.76
C LEU A 86 9.11 2.49 -7.18
N GLN A 87 8.00 1.78 -7.34
CA GLN A 87 7.52 1.29 -8.63
C GLN A 87 6.12 1.83 -8.92
N LYS A 88 5.94 2.46 -10.09
CA LYS A 88 4.60 2.70 -10.63
C LYS A 88 3.90 1.38 -10.93
N THR A 89 2.62 1.34 -10.63
CA THR A 89 1.73 0.23 -10.98
C THR A 89 0.41 0.73 -11.56
N ARG A 90 -0.39 -0.21 -12.08
CA ARG A 90 -1.64 0.00 -12.83
C ARG A 90 -1.38 0.43 -14.28
N PHE A 91 -0.40 -0.21 -14.93
CA PHE A 91 -0.18 0.00 -16.36
C PHE A 91 -1.36 -0.52 -17.19
N GLU A 92 -1.64 0.19 -18.28
CA GLU A 92 -2.72 -0.04 -19.23
C GLU A 92 -2.35 -1.19 -20.17
N SER A 93 -1.09 -1.21 -20.62
CA SER A 93 -0.54 -2.23 -21.51
C SER A 93 0.21 -3.31 -20.74
N ASP A 94 0.13 -4.55 -21.23
CA ASP A 94 0.94 -5.66 -20.72
C ASP A 94 2.45 -5.35 -20.84
N PHE A 95 2.87 -4.75 -21.96
CA PHE A 95 4.25 -4.33 -22.18
C PHE A 95 4.76 -3.41 -21.05
N GLY A 96 3.96 -2.42 -20.63
CA GLY A 96 4.32 -1.54 -19.51
C GLY A 96 4.53 -2.30 -18.20
N LYS A 97 3.69 -3.30 -17.92
CA LYS A 97 3.83 -4.16 -16.73
C LYS A 97 5.11 -4.99 -16.77
N GLN A 98 5.42 -5.60 -17.92
CA GLN A 98 6.63 -6.38 -18.11
C GLN A 98 7.89 -5.52 -17.99
N VAL A 99 7.90 -4.33 -18.58
CA VAL A 99 9.03 -3.38 -18.50
C VAL A 99 9.26 -2.95 -17.05
N THR A 100 8.22 -2.58 -16.32
CA THR A 100 8.36 -2.14 -14.92
C THR A 100 8.86 -3.29 -14.03
N ALA A 101 8.34 -4.51 -14.20
CA ALA A 101 8.78 -5.69 -13.46
C ALA A 101 10.24 -6.05 -13.77
N ALA A 102 10.65 -5.97 -15.04
CA ALA A 102 12.02 -6.20 -15.47
C ALA A 102 12.99 -5.16 -14.89
N CYS A 103 12.58 -3.88 -14.86
CA CYS A 103 13.37 -2.78 -14.31
C CYS A 103 13.53 -2.91 -12.79
N ALA A 104 12.44 -3.12 -12.06
CA ALA A 104 12.47 -3.29 -10.60
C ALA A 104 13.33 -4.49 -10.18
N SER A 105 13.13 -5.65 -10.83
CA SER A 105 13.93 -6.85 -10.55
C SER A 105 15.41 -6.68 -10.94
N GLN A 106 15.70 -5.93 -12.00
CA GLN A 106 17.08 -5.62 -12.39
C GLN A 106 17.76 -4.73 -11.36
N MET A 107 17.06 -3.71 -10.87
CA MET A 107 17.56 -2.83 -9.83
C MET A 107 17.83 -3.59 -8.53
N ALA A 108 16.92 -4.48 -8.12
CA ALA A 108 17.14 -5.36 -6.96
C ALA A 108 18.37 -6.27 -7.15
N ARG A 109 18.58 -6.81 -8.37
CA ARG A 109 19.77 -7.61 -8.69
C ARG A 109 21.07 -6.80 -8.66
N LEU A 110 21.05 -5.56 -9.15
CA LEU A 110 22.21 -4.65 -9.10
C LEU A 110 22.59 -4.31 -7.66
N LEU A 111 21.61 -4.19 -6.77
CA LEU A 111 21.81 -4.06 -5.32
C LEU A 111 22.27 -5.37 -4.65
N LYS A 112 22.43 -6.45 -5.42
CA LYS A 112 22.77 -7.79 -4.94
C LYS A 112 21.80 -8.29 -3.87
N ALA A 113 20.52 -7.95 -3.99
CA ALA A 113 19.50 -8.40 -3.05
C ALA A 113 19.38 -9.93 -3.11
N ASP A 114 19.44 -10.58 -1.93
CA ASP A 114 19.16 -12.01 -1.77
C ASP A 114 17.64 -12.25 -1.66
N GLY A 115 16.91 -11.24 -1.20
CA GLY A 115 15.44 -11.25 -1.21
C GLY A 115 14.81 -9.87 -1.30
N ALA A 116 13.51 -9.84 -1.61
CA ALA A 116 12.70 -8.66 -1.74
C ALA A 116 11.38 -8.79 -0.97
N VAL A 117 11.08 -7.83 -0.11
CA VAL A 117 9.73 -7.64 0.44
C VAL A 117 8.96 -6.79 -0.56
N ILE A 118 7.75 -7.20 -0.95
CA ILE A 118 6.96 -6.52 -1.97
C ILE A 118 5.60 -6.15 -1.38
N THR A 119 5.18 -4.89 -1.52
CA THR A 119 3.82 -4.45 -1.16
C THR A 119 3.27 -3.48 -2.19
N ARG A 120 2.05 -2.99 -1.94
CA ARG A 120 1.41 -1.98 -2.77
C ARG A 120 0.55 -1.00 -2.00
N THR A 121 0.24 0.10 -2.66
CA THR A 121 -0.76 1.07 -2.23
C THR A 121 -2.06 0.87 -2.99
N GLY A 122 -3.16 0.85 -2.26
CA GLY A 122 -4.51 0.93 -2.80
C GLY A 122 -5.07 -0.36 -3.41
N PRO A 123 -6.40 -0.51 -3.41
CA PRO A 123 -7.09 -1.66 -3.99
C PRO A 123 -7.28 -1.47 -5.50
N SER A 124 -6.69 -2.34 -6.32
CA SER A 124 -7.05 -2.53 -7.73
C SER A 124 -6.54 -3.88 -8.24
N GLY A 125 -7.39 -4.63 -8.95
CA GLY A 125 -7.01 -5.90 -9.59
C GLY A 125 -5.97 -5.72 -10.69
N ASN A 126 -6.01 -4.60 -11.43
CA ASN A 126 -5.00 -4.31 -12.46
C ASN A 126 -3.61 -4.16 -11.83
N ASN A 127 -3.46 -3.33 -10.79
CA ASN A 127 -2.21 -3.16 -10.04
C ASN A 127 -1.69 -4.49 -9.46
N PHE A 128 -2.59 -5.39 -9.06
CA PHE A 128 -2.19 -6.69 -8.52
C PHE A 128 -1.41 -7.54 -9.54
N ILE A 129 -1.79 -7.49 -10.82
CA ILE A 129 -1.07 -8.18 -11.89
C ILE A 129 0.36 -7.65 -12.01
N ASP A 130 0.57 -6.32 -11.97
CA ASP A 130 1.89 -5.70 -12.04
C ASP A 130 2.84 -6.21 -10.95
N LEU A 131 2.33 -6.40 -9.72
CA LEU A 131 3.12 -6.92 -8.60
C LEU A 131 3.44 -8.40 -8.77
N MET A 132 2.49 -9.20 -9.24
CA MET A 132 2.73 -10.63 -9.49
C MET A 132 3.77 -10.84 -10.58
N LEU A 133 3.76 -10.01 -11.63
CA LEU A 133 4.82 -10.01 -12.64
C LEU A 133 6.17 -9.56 -12.05
N THR A 134 6.15 -8.62 -11.09
CA THR A 134 7.37 -8.20 -10.37
C THR A 134 7.92 -9.32 -9.48
N VAL A 135 7.06 -10.05 -8.77
CA VAL A 135 7.39 -11.26 -8.01
C VAL A 135 8.06 -12.28 -8.93
N GLN A 136 7.41 -12.62 -10.04
CA GLN A 136 7.93 -13.55 -11.04
C GLN A 136 9.30 -13.12 -11.57
N ALA A 137 9.46 -11.84 -11.91
CA ALA A 137 10.71 -11.31 -12.45
C ALA A 137 11.86 -11.36 -11.42
N CYS A 138 11.57 -11.12 -10.13
CA CYS A 138 12.56 -11.23 -9.06
C CYS A 138 12.98 -12.69 -8.80
N GLU A 139 12.01 -13.59 -8.65
CA GLU A 139 12.26 -15.02 -8.39
C GLU A 139 13.06 -15.67 -9.52
N ARG A 140 12.71 -15.39 -10.79
CA ARG A 140 13.45 -15.87 -11.97
C ARG A 140 14.89 -15.36 -12.03
N LYS A 141 15.21 -14.27 -11.34
CA LYS A 141 16.57 -13.73 -11.20
C LYS A 141 17.29 -14.23 -9.94
N GLY A 142 16.69 -15.17 -9.20
CA GLY A 142 17.25 -15.74 -7.97
C GLY A 142 17.05 -14.90 -6.71
N ILE A 143 16.16 -13.90 -6.76
CA ILE A 143 15.84 -13.02 -5.62
C ILE A 143 14.57 -13.55 -4.98
N ARG A 144 14.65 -14.08 -3.75
CA ARG A 144 13.47 -14.62 -3.05
C ARG A 144 12.53 -13.51 -2.62
N THR A 145 11.23 -13.71 -2.81
CA THR A 145 10.23 -12.68 -2.61
C THR A 145 9.27 -13.05 -1.50
N VAL A 146 8.81 -12.02 -0.77
CA VAL A 146 7.66 -12.12 0.13
C VAL A 146 6.69 -11.01 -0.25
N LEU A 147 5.50 -11.38 -0.73
CA LEU A 147 4.45 -10.42 -1.07
C LEU A 147 3.52 -10.23 0.13
N ILE A 148 3.39 -8.99 0.60
CA ILE A 148 2.42 -8.61 1.63
C ILE A 148 1.29 -7.84 0.94
N THR A 149 0.06 -8.36 1.04
CA THR A 149 -1.11 -7.78 0.40
C THR A 149 -2.37 -8.16 1.17
N PRO A 150 -3.40 -7.31 1.21
CA PRO A 150 -4.71 -7.78 1.60
C PRO A 150 -5.35 -8.64 0.50
N GLU A 151 -6.40 -9.35 0.89
CA GLU A 151 -7.17 -10.27 0.03
C GLU A 151 -8.55 -9.70 -0.35
N TRP A 152 -9.08 -10.18 -1.48
CA TRP A 152 -10.40 -9.86 -2.00
C TRP A 152 -11.31 -11.09 -1.94
N GLY A 153 -11.67 -11.53 -0.73
CA GLY A 153 -12.52 -12.71 -0.52
C GLY A 153 -14.02 -12.43 -0.52
N GLY A 154 -14.45 -11.20 -0.86
CA GLY A 154 -15.85 -10.79 -0.68
C GLY A 154 -16.21 -10.55 0.79
N ARG A 155 -17.43 -10.06 1.05
CA ARG A 155 -17.88 -9.70 2.41
C ARG A 155 -17.87 -10.89 3.36
N GLU A 156 -18.26 -12.06 2.85
CA GLU A 156 -18.36 -13.32 3.60
C GLU A 156 -17.10 -14.20 3.48
N GLY A 157 -16.07 -13.76 2.74
CA GLY A 157 -14.82 -14.52 2.59
C GLY A 157 -14.91 -15.75 1.67
N THR A 158 -15.97 -15.89 0.87
CA THR A 158 -16.24 -17.05 0.02
C THR A 158 -15.77 -16.90 -1.42
N GLU A 159 -15.32 -15.71 -1.83
CA GLU A 159 -14.87 -15.43 -3.18
C GLU A 159 -13.39 -15.76 -3.39
N ILE A 160 -12.97 -15.84 -4.65
CA ILE A 160 -11.56 -16.09 -4.99
C ILE A 160 -10.72 -14.88 -4.56
N PRO A 161 -9.78 -15.04 -3.59
CA PRO A 161 -9.14 -13.91 -2.92
C PRO A 161 -8.12 -13.17 -3.79
N LEU A 162 -7.59 -13.83 -4.82
CA LEU A 162 -6.52 -13.34 -5.68
C LEU A 162 -6.96 -13.34 -7.15
N VAL A 163 -6.83 -12.19 -7.82
CA VAL A 163 -7.27 -12.01 -9.22
C VAL A 163 -6.32 -12.69 -10.22
N PHE A 164 -5.04 -12.83 -9.85
CA PHE A 164 -4.00 -13.39 -10.71
C PHE A 164 -2.84 -13.89 -9.84
N TYR A 165 -2.23 -15.01 -10.18
CA TYR A 165 -1.07 -15.52 -9.45
C TYR A 165 -0.11 -16.22 -10.41
N VAL A 166 1.15 -16.27 -9.99
CA VAL A 166 2.25 -16.92 -10.72
C VAL A 166 2.81 -18.03 -9.83
N PRO A 167 3.29 -19.15 -10.39
CA PRO A 167 3.83 -20.26 -9.59
C PRO A 167 5.04 -19.86 -8.74
N GLU A 168 5.75 -18.80 -9.13
CA GLU A 168 6.86 -18.25 -8.36
C GLU A 168 6.42 -17.55 -7.05
N ALA A 169 5.16 -17.15 -6.91
CA ALA A 169 4.62 -16.49 -5.72
C ALA A 169 4.36 -17.48 -4.57
N SER A 170 5.44 -18.06 -4.05
CA SER A 170 5.41 -19.13 -3.03
C SER A 170 5.37 -18.63 -1.58
N ALA A 171 5.64 -17.35 -1.34
CA ALA A 171 5.58 -16.74 -0.01
C ALA A 171 4.73 -15.45 -0.04
N MET A 172 3.55 -15.55 0.57
CA MET A 172 2.61 -14.44 0.67
C MET A 172 2.11 -14.29 2.10
N VAL A 173 1.92 -13.05 2.54
CA VAL A 173 1.34 -12.71 3.85
C VAL A 173 0.11 -11.85 3.60
N THR A 174 -1.03 -12.31 4.11
CA THR A 174 -2.28 -11.55 4.07
C THR A 174 -2.31 -10.51 5.19
N THR A 175 -2.78 -9.30 4.89
CA THR A 175 -3.13 -8.30 5.92
C THR A 175 -4.63 -8.29 6.24
N GLY A 176 -5.35 -9.31 5.74
CA GLY A 176 -6.77 -9.54 5.97
C GLY A 176 -7.67 -9.06 4.82
N SER A 177 -8.95 -9.38 4.93
CA SER A 177 -9.96 -9.03 3.93
C SER A 177 -10.24 -7.53 3.87
N LEU A 178 -10.25 -6.97 2.65
CA LEU A 178 -10.67 -5.59 2.37
C LEU A 178 -12.19 -5.40 2.41
N ASN A 179 -12.95 -6.48 2.22
CA ASN A 179 -14.41 -6.44 2.14
C ASN A 179 -15.08 -6.69 3.49
N GLN A 180 -14.29 -7.03 4.51
CA GLN A 180 -14.79 -7.22 5.86
C GLN A 180 -15.29 -5.89 6.43
N MET A 181 -16.55 -5.90 6.88
CA MET A 181 -17.11 -4.81 7.66
C MET A 181 -16.57 -4.86 9.08
N ILE A 182 -16.28 -3.70 9.65
CA ILE A 182 -15.82 -3.55 11.03
C ILE A 182 -16.81 -2.72 11.82
N ILE A 183 -16.89 -2.98 13.12
CA ILE A 183 -17.67 -2.19 14.06
C ILE A 183 -16.79 -1.03 14.53
N PHE A 184 -17.22 0.19 14.24
CA PHE A 184 -16.66 1.39 14.82
C PHE A 184 -17.38 1.63 16.15
N PRO A 185 -16.68 1.53 17.30
CA PRO A 185 -17.31 1.75 18.60
C PRO A 185 -17.67 3.23 18.76
N THR A 186 -18.58 3.52 19.69
CA THR A 186 -18.89 4.90 20.08
C THR A 186 -17.60 5.64 20.46
N PRO A 187 -17.28 6.77 19.83
CA PRO A 187 -16.03 7.47 20.10
C PRO A 187 -16.07 8.16 21.47
N ALA A 188 -14.96 8.13 22.19
CA ALA A 188 -14.80 8.91 23.43
C ALA A 188 -14.71 10.42 23.15
N ARG A 189 -14.26 10.81 21.95
CA ARG A 189 -14.12 12.21 21.53
C ARG A 189 -14.29 12.33 20.02
N VAL A 190 -15.04 13.35 19.59
CA VAL A 190 -15.17 13.77 18.18
C VAL A 190 -14.37 15.05 17.97
N ILE A 191 -13.60 15.13 16.88
CA ILE A 191 -12.77 16.29 16.54
C ILE A 191 -13.15 16.77 15.15
N GLY A 192 -13.26 18.09 14.96
CA GLY A 192 -13.43 18.71 13.65
C GLY A 192 -14.83 18.63 13.05
N ALA A 193 -15.78 17.99 13.74
CA ALA A 193 -17.18 17.96 13.30
C ALA A 193 -17.89 19.31 13.53
N GLY A 194 -17.55 20.06 14.58
CA GLY A 194 -18.40 21.15 15.09
C GLY A 194 -19.56 20.56 15.91
N ASP A 195 -20.76 21.13 15.77
CA ASP A 195 -22.03 20.56 16.29
C ASP A 195 -22.97 20.01 15.18
N PRO A 196 -22.54 19.05 14.33
CA PRO A 196 -23.42 18.46 13.35
C PRO A 196 -24.15 17.25 13.95
N GLU A 197 -25.45 17.14 13.69
CA GLU A 197 -26.24 15.96 14.06
C GLU A 197 -25.81 14.70 13.28
N SER A 198 -25.23 14.88 12.09
CA SER A 198 -24.74 13.79 11.25
C SER A 198 -23.55 14.18 10.37
N VAL A 199 -22.73 13.19 10.03
CA VAL A 199 -21.60 13.30 9.10
C VAL A 199 -21.74 12.26 8.00
N GLU A 200 -21.37 12.64 6.78
CA GLU A 200 -21.25 11.73 5.65
C GLU A 200 -19.77 11.32 5.53
N LEU A 201 -19.49 10.03 5.67
CA LEU A 201 -18.10 9.53 5.63
C LEU A 201 -17.55 9.53 4.20
N MET A 202 -18.41 9.25 3.21
CA MET A 202 -18.08 9.27 1.80
C MET A 202 -19.28 9.75 1.00
N ALA A 203 -19.02 10.45 -0.11
CA ALA A 203 -20.08 10.89 -1.02
C ALA A 203 -20.96 9.71 -1.47
N GLY A 204 -22.25 9.78 -1.15
CA GLY A 204 -23.28 8.78 -1.41
C GLY A 204 -23.58 7.84 -0.24
N ASP A 205 -22.85 7.92 0.88
CA ASP A 205 -23.12 7.10 2.06
C ASP A 205 -24.30 7.65 2.87
N PRO A 206 -25.08 6.78 3.55
CA PRO A 206 -26.04 7.23 4.54
C PRO A 206 -25.35 8.06 5.62
N PRO A 207 -25.93 9.20 6.03
CA PRO A 207 -25.37 10.01 7.10
C PRO A 207 -25.34 9.21 8.41
N VAL A 208 -24.21 9.29 9.13
CA VAL A 208 -24.03 8.64 10.43
C VAL A 208 -23.89 9.69 11.53
N SER A 209 -24.41 9.41 12.72
CA SER A 209 -24.14 10.29 13.86
C SER A 209 -22.68 10.12 14.30
N PRO A 210 -21.89 11.21 14.39
CA PRO A 210 -20.49 11.13 14.80
C PRO A 210 -20.33 10.68 16.26
N TRP A 211 -21.41 10.68 17.04
CA TRP A 211 -21.43 10.31 18.46
C TRP A 211 -21.88 8.87 18.71
N SER A 212 -22.11 8.08 17.66
CA SER A 212 -22.69 6.73 17.76
C SER A 212 -21.75 5.67 17.19
N SER A 213 -21.87 4.44 17.69
CA SER A 213 -21.27 3.28 17.04
C SER A 213 -21.93 3.01 15.69
N PHE A 214 -21.15 2.61 14.69
CA PHE A 214 -21.68 2.23 13.38
C PHE A 214 -20.87 1.07 12.77
N VAL A 215 -21.46 0.40 11.79
CA VAL A 215 -20.77 -0.65 11.02
C VAL A 215 -20.35 -0.07 9.69
N GLY A 216 -19.07 -0.21 9.35
CA GLY A 216 -18.53 0.37 8.14
C GLY A 216 -17.41 -0.47 7.51
N GLY A 217 -17.08 -0.18 6.26
CA GLY A 217 -15.96 -0.84 5.59
C GLY A 217 -14.61 -0.38 6.15
N LYS A 218 -13.59 -1.22 6.05
CA LYS A 218 -12.19 -0.84 6.39
C LYS A 218 -11.68 0.39 5.63
N GLY A 219 -12.29 0.73 4.49
CA GLY A 219 -11.98 1.92 3.71
C GLY A 219 -12.29 3.26 4.42
N TYR A 220 -13.18 3.29 5.41
CA TYR A 220 -13.50 4.52 6.16
C TYR A 220 -12.43 4.91 7.17
N VAL A 221 -11.65 3.94 7.63
CA VAL A 221 -10.48 4.22 8.43
C VAL A 221 -9.42 4.76 7.47
N PRO A 222 -8.88 5.98 7.65
CA PRO A 222 -7.87 6.54 6.75
C PRO A 222 -6.63 5.65 6.79
N ALA A 223 -6.45 4.77 5.80
CA ALA A 223 -5.55 3.61 5.78
C ALA A 223 -5.88 2.42 6.70
N GLY A 224 -7.15 2.07 6.77
CA GLY A 224 -7.65 0.90 7.52
C GLY A 224 -7.63 -0.42 6.80
N GLY A 225 -7.36 -0.44 5.49
CA GLY A 225 -6.67 -1.59 4.93
C GLY A 225 -5.25 -1.43 5.41
N ASP A 226 -4.86 -2.06 6.51
CA ASP A 226 -3.47 -2.06 6.98
C ASP A 226 -2.58 -2.62 5.87
N TRP A 227 -2.22 -1.79 4.89
CA TRP A 227 -1.59 -2.20 3.65
C TRP A 227 -0.22 -2.83 3.92
N TRP A 228 0.31 -2.54 5.10
CA TRP A 228 1.67 -2.82 5.52
C TRP A 228 1.73 -3.75 6.74
N GLY A 229 0.58 -4.18 7.28
CA GLY A 229 0.48 -5.13 8.39
C GLY A 229 0.98 -4.62 9.75
N GLY A 230 1.05 -3.30 9.95
CA GLY A 230 1.56 -2.68 11.18
C GLY A 230 0.61 -1.69 11.87
N THR A 231 -0.53 -1.36 11.28
CA THR A 231 -1.50 -0.44 11.89
C THR A 231 -2.44 -1.20 12.82
N GLN A 232 -1.97 -1.50 14.03
CA GLN A 232 -2.87 -1.82 15.15
C GLN A 232 -3.63 -0.55 15.53
N ARG A 233 -4.73 -0.27 14.82
CA ARG A 233 -5.65 0.80 15.19
C ARG A 233 -6.60 0.30 16.27
N THR A 234 -6.07 0.07 17.45
CA THR A 234 -6.90 -0.04 18.64
C THR A 234 -7.11 1.38 19.17
N CYS A 235 -8.35 1.87 19.13
CA CYS A 235 -8.77 2.87 20.11
C CYS A 235 -8.79 2.14 21.46
N SER A 236 -7.65 2.11 22.15
CA SER A 236 -7.66 1.78 23.57
C SER A 236 -8.31 2.97 24.28
N VAL A 237 -9.43 2.70 24.93
CA VAL A 237 -10.08 3.61 25.86
C VAL A 237 -9.41 3.33 27.20
N ASP A 238 -8.32 4.06 27.47
CA ASP A 238 -7.88 4.28 28.85
C ASP A 238 -8.63 5.49 29.42
#